data_AF-A0A960UEH3-F1
#
_entry.id   AF-A0A960UEH3-F1
#
_cell.length_a   1.000
_cell.length_b   1.000
_cell.length_c   1.000
_cell.angle_alpha   90.00
_cell.angle_beta   90.00
_cell.angle_gamma   90.00
#
_symmetry.space_group_name_H-M   'P 1'
#
loop_
_entity.id
_entity.type
_entity.pdbx_description
1 polymer ?
#
loop_
_entity_poly.entity_id
_entity_poly.type
_entity_poly.pdbx_seq_one_letter_code
_entity_poly.pdbx_strand_id
1 'polypeptide(L)'
;MTGRRGLSLLLWAVALHSALVGIGLMAAPPALLERFGFGTVSQRFFPVQGGVFHLVMVMFYVTAARAPERHRDLVRLAVATKTLAFVFLASYFFAVERIVTVLLSGVADGAMAAAIAALAARAKG
;
A
#
# COMPACT_ATOMS: atom_id res chain seq x y z
N MET A 1 4.10 -24.32 -11.21
CA MET A 1 2.69 -23.89 -11.04
C MET A 1 2.43 -22.90 -9.89
N THR A 2 3.38 -22.63 -8.99
CA THR A 2 3.13 -21.92 -7.71
C THR A 2 3.39 -20.40 -7.75
N GLY A 3 4.40 -19.91 -8.48
CA GLY A 3 4.80 -18.49 -8.46
C GLY A 3 3.76 -17.51 -9.01
N ARG A 4 3.17 -17.82 -10.18
CA ARG A 4 2.18 -16.95 -10.84
C ARG A 4 0.88 -16.79 -10.04
N ARG A 5 0.33 -17.91 -9.54
CA ARG A 5 -0.89 -17.88 -8.71
C ARG A 5 -0.64 -17.12 -7.41
N GLY A 6 0.52 -17.36 -6.76
CA GLY A 6 0.92 -16.62 -5.57
C GLY A 6 1.03 -15.11 -5.82
N LEU A 7 1.67 -14.70 -6.92
CA LEU A 7 1.79 -13.28 -7.29
C LEU A 7 0.42 -12.63 -7.53
N SER A 8 -0.46 -13.30 -8.26
CA SER A 8 -1.83 -12.82 -8.52
C SER A 8 -2.62 -12.64 -7.22
N LEU A 9 -2.60 -13.65 -6.33
CA LEU A 9 -3.27 -13.59 -5.03
C LEU A 9 -2.71 -12.47 -4.15
N LEU A 10 -1.39 -12.30 -4.13
CA LEU A 10 -0.75 -11.22 -3.38
C LEU A 10 -1.15 -9.84 -3.92
N LEU A 11 -1.18 -9.66 -5.24
CA LEU A 11 -1.61 -8.38 -5.84
C LEU A 11 -3.09 -8.08 -5.55
N TRP A 12 -3.95 -9.11 -5.48
CA TRP A 12 -5.33 -8.94 -5.01
C TRP A 12 -5.40 -8.54 -3.54
N ALA A 13 -4.60 -9.17 -2.67
CA ALA A 13 -4.53 -8.79 -1.26
C ALA A 13 -4.03 -7.34 -1.08
N VAL A 14 -3.03 -6.94 -1.87
CA VAL A 14 -2.50 -5.57 -1.89
C VAL A 14 -3.56 -4.58 -2.36
N ALA A 15 -4.32 -4.92 -3.40
CA ALA A 15 -5.45 -4.12 -3.88
C ALA A 15 -6.52 -3.95 -2.79
N LEU A 16 -6.92 -5.05 -2.14
CA LEU A 16 -7.90 -5.00 -1.05
C LEU A 16 -7.40 -4.14 0.11
N HIS A 17 -6.15 -4.34 0.54
CA HIS A 17 -5.54 -3.53 1.58
C HIS A 17 -5.55 -2.04 1.22
N SER A 18 -5.12 -1.67 0.01
CA SER A 18 -5.16 -0.28 -0.43
C SER A 18 -6.57 0.28 -0.54
N ALA A 19 -7.56 -0.53 -0.93
CA ALA A 19 -8.96 -0.09 -0.91
C ALA A 19 -9.43 0.21 0.53
N LEU A 20 -9.13 -0.67 1.48
CA LEU A 20 -9.50 -0.50 2.89
C LEU A 20 -8.84 0.72 3.52
N VAL A 21 -7.52 0.92 3.28
CA VAL A 21 -6.81 2.12 3.74
C VAL A 21 -7.39 3.37 3.08
N GLY A 22 -7.64 3.32 1.77
CA GLY A 22 -8.17 4.47 1.03
C GLY A 22 -9.54 4.91 1.51
N ILE A 23 -10.47 3.97 1.63
CA ILE A 23 -11.80 4.19 2.20
C ILE A 23 -11.69 4.65 3.65
N GLY A 24 -10.81 4.02 4.44
CA GLY A 24 -10.54 4.39 5.82
C GLY A 24 -10.12 5.84 5.96
N LEU A 25 -9.15 6.32 5.18
CA LEU A 25 -8.69 7.70 5.23
C LEU A 25 -9.77 8.72 4.82
N MET A 26 -10.65 8.36 3.87
CA MET A 26 -11.74 9.23 3.42
C MET A 26 -12.91 9.28 4.41
N ALA A 27 -13.27 8.14 5.00
CA ALA A 27 -14.48 7.99 5.79
C ALA A 27 -14.25 8.04 7.30
N ALA A 28 -13.02 7.79 7.79
CA ALA A 28 -12.74 7.70 9.22
C ALA A 28 -13.11 9.01 9.94
N PRO A 29 -13.83 8.91 11.07
CA PRO A 29 -14.10 10.07 11.91
C PRO A 29 -12.79 10.57 12.55
N PRO A 30 -12.65 11.88 12.83
CA PRO A 30 -11.44 12.45 13.44
C PRO A 30 -10.99 11.71 14.70
N ALA A 31 -11.93 11.35 15.58
CA ALA A 31 -11.66 10.60 16.81
C ALA A 31 -11.00 9.22 16.57
N LEU A 32 -11.25 8.58 15.42
CA LEU A 32 -10.59 7.33 15.07
C LEU A 32 -9.15 7.57 14.61
N LEU A 33 -8.91 8.63 13.84
CA LEU A 33 -7.56 9.02 13.43
C LEU A 33 -6.71 9.41 14.64
N GLU A 34 -7.31 10.09 15.62
CA GLU A 34 -6.68 10.42 16.89
C GLU A 34 -6.23 9.18 17.68
N ARG A 35 -7.08 8.14 17.72
CA ARG A 35 -6.71 6.86 18.34
C ARG A 35 -5.57 6.15 17.63
N PHE A 36 -5.40 6.37 16.32
CA PHE A 36 -4.26 5.85 15.57
C PHE A 36 -2.99 6.70 15.74
N GLY A 37 -3.03 7.73 16.59
CA GLY A 37 -1.88 8.57 16.93
C GLY A 37 -1.71 9.78 16.01
N PHE A 38 -2.66 10.05 15.12
CA PHE A 38 -2.69 11.32 14.39
C PHE A 38 -3.19 12.42 15.33
N GLY A 39 -2.63 13.62 15.30
CA GLY A 39 -3.16 14.73 16.11
C GLY A 39 -4.59 15.14 15.71
N THR A 40 -5.11 16.20 16.34
CA THR A 40 -6.41 16.77 16.00
C THR A 40 -6.49 17.11 14.51
N VAL A 41 -7.38 16.44 13.78
CA VAL A 41 -7.54 16.63 12.33
C VAL A 41 -8.41 17.86 12.08
N SER A 42 -7.79 19.03 11.89
CA SER A 42 -8.48 20.30 11.63
C SER A 42 -9.01 20.42 10.20
N GLN A 43 -8.39 19.71 9.24
CA GLN A 43 -8.79 19.71 7.83
C GLN A 43 -8.77 18.29 7.25
N ARG A 44 -9.82 17.92 6.50
CA ARG A 44 -9.95 16.58 5.89
C ARG A 44 -9.30 16.45 4.51
N PHE A 45 -8.74 17.53 3.95
CA PHE A 45 -8.18 17.53 2.60
C PHE A 45 -7.10 16.47 2.41
N PHE A 46 -6.08 16.43 3.28
CA PHE A 46 -4.97 15.47 3.15
C PHE A 46 -5.36 14.00 3.36
N PRO A 47 -6.14 13.63 4.40
CA PRO A 47 -6.66 12.26 4.51
C PRO A 47 -7.47 11.84 3.28
N VAL A 48 -8.38 12.69 2.80
CA VAL A 48 -9.18 12.39 1.61
C VAL A 48 -8.31 12.26 0.37
N GLN A 49 -7.35 13.16 0.18
CA GLN A 49 -6.39 13.11 -0.93
C GLN A 49 -5.57 11.81 -0.91
N GLY A 50 -5.01 11.45 0.25
CA GLY A 50 -4.29 10.18 0.42
C GLY A 50 -5.19 8.98 0.11
N GLY A 51 -6.44 9.03 0.54
CA GLY A 51 -7.41 7.98 0.26
C GLY A 51 -7.73 7.83 -1.23
N VAL A 52 -7.91 8.94 -1.96
CA VAL A 52 -8.10 8.94 -3.42
C VAL A 52 -6.89 8.33 -4.13
N PHE A 53 -5.66 8.66 -3.72
CA PHE A 53 -4.46 8.05 -4.31
C PHE A 53 -4.41 6.53 -4.09
N HIS A 54 -4.81 6.05 -2.90
CA HIS A 54 -4.93 4.62 -2.66
C HIS A 54 -5.94 3.96 -3.60
N LEU A 55 -7.11 4.57 -3.83
CA LEU A 55 -8.12 4.04 -4.75
C LEU A 55 -7.65 4.01 -6.20
N VAL A 56 -6.89 5.01 -6.65
CA VAL A 56 -6.24 4.98 -7.97
C VAL A 56 -5.28 3.78 -8.06
N MET A 57 -4.48 3.54 -7.03
CA MET A 57 -3.55 2.40 -6.99
C MET A 57 -4.27 1.04 -7.03
N VAL A 58 -5.47 0.92 -6.43
CA VAL A 58 -6.30 -0.30 -6.53
C VAL A 58 -6.52 -0.69 -7.98
N MET A 59 -6.80 0.27 -8.87
CA MET A 59 -7.03 -0.01 -10.29
C MET A 59 -5.80 -0.65 -10.95
N PHE A 60 -4.61 -0.15 -10.64
CA PHE A 60 -3.37 -0.73 -11.16
C PHE A 60 -3.09 -2.12 -10.58
N TYR A 61 -3.31 -2.31 -9.28
CA TYR A 61 -3.08 -3.60 -8.61
C TYR A 61 -4.04 -4.68 -9.09
N VAL A 62 -5.33 -4.35 -9.27
CA VAL A 62 -6.33 -5.27 -9.84
C VAL A 62 -5.97 -5.65 -11.27
N THR A 63 -5.57 -4.67 -12.09
CA THR A 63 -5.16 -4.93 -13.48
C THR A 63 -3.92 -5.84 -13.52
N ALA A 64 -2.93 -5.57 -12.67
CA ALA A 64 -1.76 -6.43 -12.52
C ALA A 64 -2.14 -7.83 -12.02
N ALA A 65 -3.05 -7.95 -11.05
CA ALA A 65 -3.45 -9.21 -10.45
C ALA A 65 -4.15 -10.16 -11.43
N ARG A 66 -4.95 -9.61 -12.35
CA ARG A 66 -5.69 -10.40 -13.38
C ARG A 66 -4.76 -11.07 -14.38
N ALA A 67 -3.70 -10.40 -14.79
CA ALA A 67 -2.72 -10.95 -15.73
C ALA A 67 -1.29 -10.44 -15.44
N PRO A 68 -0.62 -10.95 -14.38
CA PRO A 68 0.66 -10.41 -13.93
C PRO A 68 1.76 -10.47 -14.99
N GLU A 69 1.70 -11.48 -15.87
CA GLU A 69 2.69 -11.66 -16.95
C GLU A 69 2.50 -10.70 -18.11
N ARG A 70 1.26 -10.29 -18.39
CA ARG A 70 0.95 -9.29 -19.42
C ARG A 70 1.24 -7.87 -18.93
N HIS A 71 1.16 -7.65 -17.62
CA HIS A 71 1.28 -6.33 -17.00
C HIS A 71 2.51 -6.21 -16.10
N ARG A 72 3.68 -6.65 -16.58
CA ARG A 72 4.94 -6.62 -15.81
C ARG A 72 5.30 -5.22 -15.33
N ASP A 73 4.96 -4.18 -16.09
CA ASP A 73 5.21 -2.79 -15.69
C ASP A 73 4.32 -2.34 -14.53
N LEU A 74 3.07 -2.84 -14.46
CA LEU A 74 2.21 -2.58 -13.30
C LEU A 74 2.68 -3.35 -12.06
N VAL A 75 3.27 -4.54 -12.23
CA VAL A 75 3.91 -5.27 -11.12
C VAL A 75 5.14 -4.50 -10.62
N ARG A 76 5.97 -3.95 -11.53
CA ARG A 76 7.10 -3.09 -11.16
C ARG A 76 6.63 -1.81 -10.46
N LEU A 77 5.56 -1.19 -10.95
CA LEU A 77 4.93 -0.04 -10.31
C LEU A 77 4.42 -0.40 -8.91
N ALA A 78 3.85 -1.59 -8.71
CA ALA A 78 3.42 -2.05 -7.40
C ALA A 78 4.59 -2.19 -6.42
N VAL A 79 5.72 -2.77 -6.86
CA VAL A 79 6.94 -2.80 -6.03
C VAL A 79 7.41 -1.37 -5.73
N ALA A 80 7.55 -0.52 -6.74
CA ALA A 80 8.05 0.85 -6.56
C ALA A 80 7.19 1.68 -5.59
N THR A 81 5.88 1.64 -5.77
CA THR A 81 4.93 2.38 -4.90
C THR A 81 4.96 1.89 -3.46
N LYS A 82 5.02 0.56 -3.25
CA LYS A 82 5.13 -0.02 -1.90
C LYS A 82 6.47 0.26 -1.25
N THR A 83 7.56 0.24 -2.00
CA THR A 83 8.88 0.65 -1.50
C THR A 83 8.90 2.14 -1.14
N LEU A 84 8.34 3.01 -1.98
CA LEU A 84 8.25 4.45 -1.68
C LEU A 84 7.39 4.72 -0.44
N ALA A 85 6.27 4.01 -0.28
CA ALA A 85 5.45 4.10 0.93
C ALA A 85 6.23 3.67 2.18
N PHE A 86 6.95 2.53 2.12
CA PHE A 86 7.82 2.10 3.21
C PHE A 86 8.86 3.17 3.58
N VAL A 87 9.59 3.67 2.59
CA VAL A 87 10.62 4.71 2.81
C VAL A 87 10.00 5.95 3.42
N PHE A 88 8.91 6.46 2.84
CA PHE A 88 8.23 7.65 3.33
C PHE A 88 7.76 7.48 4.79
N LEU A 89 7.07 6.38 5.10
CA LEU A 89 6.50 6.15 6.43
C LEU A 89 7.59 5.89 7.49
N ALA A 90 8.66 5.16 7.12
CA ALA A 90 9.81 4.99 7.99
C ALA A 90 10.52 6.32 8.25
N SER A 91 10.81 7.10 7.20
CA SER A 91 11.40 8.43 7.34
C SER A 91 10.55 9.35 8.19
N TYR A 92 9.22 9.35 8.01
CA TYR A 92 8.31 10.12 8.83
C TYR A 92 8.39 9.73 10.30
N PHE A 93 8.39 8.42 10.61
CA PHE A 93 8.48 7.93 11.98
C PHE A 93 9.78 8.35 12.69
N PHE A 94 10.92 8.24 11.99
CA PHE A 94 12.23 8.49 12.58
C PHE A 94 12.62 9.98 12.60
N ALA A 95 12.17 10.77 11.63
CA ALA A 95 12.61 12.16 11.45
C ALA A 95 11.55 13.22 11.80
N VAL A 96 10.27 12.87 11.83
CA VAL A 96 9.17 13.84 12.02
C VAL A 96 8.40 13.56 13.30
N GLU A 97 7.69 12.44 13.37
CA GLU A 97 6.82 12.13 14.51
C GLU A 97 6.70 10.62 14.76
N ARG A 98 6.83 10.21 16.03
CA ARG A 98 6.86 8.80 16.43
C ARG A 98 5.46 8.18 16.54
N ILE A 99 4.77 8.07 15.40
CA ILE A 99 3.46 7.43 15.33
C ILE A 99 3.62 5.93 15.04
N VAL A 100 3.37 5.06 16.03
CA VAL A 100 3.60 3.60 15.90
C VAL A 100 2.79 2.98 14.74
N THR A 101 1.57 3.44 14.52
CA THR A 101 0.71 2.94 13.43
C THR A 101 1.30 3.25 12.05
N VAL A 102 1.95 4.40 11.89
CA VAL A 102 2.68 4.80 10.69
C VAL A 102 3.86 3.86 10.45
N LEU A 103 4.64 3.55 11.49
CA LEU A 103 5.75 2.59 11.37
C LEU A 103 5.26 1.20 10.97
N LEU A 104 4.21 0.69 11.64
CA LEU A 104 3.64 -0.63 11.32
C LEU A 104 3.12 -0.69 9.89
N SER A 105 2.46 0.38 9.42
CA SER A 105 1.99 0.50 8.04
C SER A 105 3.17 0.48 7.06
N GLY A 106 4.24 1.22 7.37
CA GLY A 106 5.47 1.22 6.58
C GLY A 106 6.08 -0.18 6.46
N VAL A 107 6.25 -0.89 7.58
CA VAL A 107 6.78 -2.26 7.59
C VAL A 107 5.91 -3.20 6.75
N ALA A 108 4.58 -3.08 6.84
CA ALA A 108 3.67 -3.87 6.02
C ALA A 108 3.85 -3.56 4.52
N ASP A 109 4.00 -2.29 4.14
CA ASP A 109 4.27 -1.89 2.75
C ASP A 109 5.62 -2.44 2.25
N GLY A 110 6.67 -2.37 3.07
CA GLY A 110 7.98 -2.94 2.75
C GLY A 110 7.92 -4.46 2.55
N ALA A 111 7.20 -5.17 3.43
CA ALA A 111 6.99 -6.60 3.32
C ALA A 111 6.22 -6.97 2.04
N MET A 112 5.17 -6.22 1.70
CA MET A 112 4.43 -6.40 0.44
C MET A 112 5.33 -6.18 -0.78
N ALA A 113 6.13 -5.12 -0.80
CA ALA A 113 7.08 -4.86 -1.89
C ALA A 113 8.06 -6.02 -2.10
N ALA A 114 8.69 -6.48 -1.01
CA ALA A 114 9.64 -7.59 -1.04
C ALA A 114 8.98 -8.89 -1.52
N ALA A 115 7.78 -9.21 -1.03
CA ALA A 115 7.04 -10.40 -1.41
C ALA A 115 6.62 -10.38 -2.89
N ILE A 116 6.15 -9.23 -3.40
CA ILE A 116 5.82 -9.06 -4.82
C ILE A 116 7.08 -9.26 -5.68
N ALA A 117 8.20 -8.61 -5.31
CA ALA A 117 9.45 -8.72 -6.05
C ALA A 117 9.99 -10.17 -6.08
N ALA A 118 9.95 -10.87 -4.94
CA ALA A 118 10.41 -12.25 -4.84
C ALA A 118 9.56 -13.21 -5.70
N LEU A 119 8.22 -13.08 -5.64
CA LEU A 119 7.32 -13.90 -6.45
C LEU A 119 7.42 -13.56 -7.94
N ALA A 120 7.58 -12.29 -8.29
CA ALA A 120 7.78 -11.84 -9.66
C ALA A 120 9.11 -12.34 -10.25
N ALA A 121 10.18 -12.43 -9.45
CA ALA A 121 11.45 -13.02 -9.88
C ALA A 121 11.31 -14.52 -10.16
N ARG A 122 10.60 -15.25 -9.28
CA ARG A 122 10.33 -16.69 -9.43
C ARG A 122 9.38 -17.04 -10.59
N ALA A 123 8.60 -16.09 -11.07
CA ALA A 123 7.69 -16.29 -12.20
C ALA A 123 8.35 -16.06 -13.57
N LYS A 124 9.62 -15.60 -13.59
CA LYS A 124 10.40 -15.41 -14.83
C LYS A 124 11.31 -16.59 -15.17
N GLY A 125 11.62 -17.44 -14.19
CA GLY A 125 12.36 -18.70 -14.37
C GLY A 125 11.41 -19.87 -14.51
#